data_AF-A0A538RAX9-F1
#
_entry.id   AF-A0A538RAX9-F1
#
_cell.length_a   1.000
_cell.length_b   1.000
_cell.length_c   1.000
_cell.angle_alpha   90.00
_cell.angle_beta   90.00
_cell.angle_gamma   90.00
#
_symmetry.space_group_name_H-M   'P 1'
#
loop_
_entity.id
_entity.type
_entity.pdbx_description
1 polymer ?
#
loop_
_entity_poly.entity_id
_entity_poly.type
_entity_poly.pdbx_seq_one_letter_code
_entity_poly.pdbx_strand_id
1 'polypeptide(L)'
;MYSQETFERDLLLVSAHYWDKGYANVKVSTPQLRLSRDKEYMYLSIPIDEGPVFTIGQVGFKGDLIGTPADNMNRIRMRPGVTFSRTQIAEDREKLSAYYQDRGYAYANVSPLTKVDLPARKISLTYEVARGKRAYFERINIRGNSKTRDKVIRREMKISEGELFNNTNLEISKRRITALGFFENVTVSTKRGSSDEFVEVNVEVSERPTGTFQIGAGFSSVENFIAQAQISQNNLFGRGQTLALQAQLSSLRQLFLLRFIEPWFLDTEWTFGFDLYNQSRGFGTFFRNSSGGQLTWGYPLSYEARAFVIYKLEDVSITTGSGGIANLGATQAPIAATSVANLFRGGVTSSVRASLQWDSRNNRLFPSGGWYDTLFVEIASQYTGSENKFLRWGGFLRHYRELWGPFVLHANAEIGVTTSTDPLGVPISERYLVGGIFD
;
A
#
# COMPACT_ATOMS: atom_id res chain seq x y z
N MET A 1 -30.89 -2.50 -14.96
CA MET A 1 -32.15 -2.23 -14.22
C MET A 1 -32.19 -0.74 -13.94
N TYR A 2 -33.24 -0.03 -14.36
CA TYR A 2 -33.37 1.41 -14.10
C TYR A 2 -33.67 1.64 -12.61
N SER A 3 -32.94 2.54 -11.96
CA SER A 3 -33.21 2.99 -10.60
C SER A 3 -33.35 4.51 -10.62
N GLN A 4 -34.49 5.01 -10.17
CA GLN A 4 -34.77 6.45 -10.11
C GLN A 4 -33.76 7.21 -9.24
N GLU A 5 -33.30 6.59 -8.15
CA GLU A 5 -32.32 7.19 -7.23
C GLU A 5 -30.93 7.34 -7.89
N THR A 6 -30.50 6.35 -8.66
CA THR A 6 -29.26 6.45 -9.45
C THR A 6 -29.38 7.55 -10.50
N PHE A 7 -30.56 7.69 -11.09
CA PHE A 7 -30.84 8.66 -12.12
C PHE A 7 -30.83 10.12 -11.62
N GLU A 8 -31.42 10.40 -10.47
CA GLU A 8 -31.39 11.73 -9.84
C GLU A 8 -29.96 12.14 -9.48
N ARG A 9 -29.13 11.18 -9.03
CA ARG A 9 -27.70 11.41 -8.80
C ARG A 9 -26.97 11.78 -10.09
N ASP A 10 -27.27 11.12 -11.19
CA ASP A 10 -26.64 11.40 -12.49
C ASP A 10 -27.00 12.80 -13.02
N LEU A 11 -28.24 13.28 -12.83
CA LEU A 11 -28.61 14.66 -13.16
C LEU A 11 -27.81 15.71 -12.37
N LEU A 12 -27.51 15.42 -11.09
CA LEU A 12 -26.65 16.27 -10.28
C LEU A 12 -25.20 16.28 -10.80
N LEU A 13 -24.69 15.14 -11.27
CA LEU A 13 -23.37 15.05 -11.89
C LEU A 13 -23.30 15.84 -13.20
N VAL A 14 -24.33 15.78 -14.03
CA VAL A 14 -24.44 16.61 -15.25
C VAL A 14 -24.41 18.09 -14.87
N SER A 15 -25.22 18.50 -13.89
CA SER A 15 -25.25 19.89 -13.42
C SER A 15 -23.87 20.34 -12.88
N ALA A 16 -23.20 19.48 -12.11
CA ALA A 16 -21.87 19.73 -11.58
C ALA A 16 -20.82 19.94 -12.69
N HIS A 17 -20.86 19.11 -13.73
CA HIS A 17 -19.98 19.26 -14.91
C HIS A 17 -20.15 20.61 -15.60
N TYR A 18 -21.37 21.11 -15.69
CA TYR A 18 -21.65 22.45 -16.26
C TYR A 18 -21.18 23.58 -15.33
N TRP A 19 -21.41 23.46 -14.02
CA TRP A 19 -20.89 24.42 -13.04
C TRP A 19 -19.36 24.53 -13.10
N ASP A 20 -18.67 23.41 -13.36
CA ASP A 20 -17.21 23.37 -13.51
C ASP A 20 -16.68 23.98 -14.81
N LYS A 21 -17.55 24.20 -15.79
CA LYS A 21 -17.25 24.91 -17.04
C LYS A 21 -17.71 26.37 -17.06
N GLY A 22 -18.12 26.90 -15.90
CA GLY A 22 -18.51 28.30 -15.74
C GLY A 22 -19.98 28.61 -15.95
N TYR A 23 -20.82 27.61 -16.22
CA TYR A 23 -22.25 27.79 -16.40
C TYR A 23 -22.97 27.84 -15.05
N ALA A 24 -22.82 28.94 -14.32
CA ALA A 24 -23.35 29.08 -12.96
C ALA A 24 -24.89 28.96 -12.87
N ASN A 25 -25.60 29.30 -13.95
CA ASN A 25 -27.06 29.31 -14.02
C ASN A 25 -27.64 28.16 -14.87
N VAL A 26 -26.89 27.09 -15.10
CA VAL A 26 -27.37 25.92 -15.85
C VAL A 26 -28.66 25.38 -15.23
N LYS A 27 -29.64 25.07 -16.07
CA LYS A 27 -30.90 24.42 -15.69
C LYS A 27 -31.00 23.10 -16.42
N VAL A 28 -30.80 22.01 -15.69
CA VAL A 28 -31.08 20.66 -16.17
C VAL A 28 -32.54 20.35 -15.88
N SER A 29 -33.35 20.20 -16.93
CA SER A 29 -34.78 19.94 -16.80
C SER A 29 -35.05 18.46 -16.51
N THR A 30 -36.30 18.15 -16.13
CA THR A 30 -36.72 16.76 -15.97
C THR A 30 -36.55 15.99 -17.29
N PRO A 31 -36.02 14.76 -17.23
CA PRO A 31 -35.82 13.93 -18.40
C PRO A 31 -37.15 13.53 -19.04
N GLN A 32 -37.14 13.34 -20.34
CA GLN A 32 -38.23 12.75 -21.09
C GLN A 32 -37.86 11.32 -21.47
N LEU A 33 -38.67 10.36 -21.03
CA LEU A 33 -38.46 8.94 -21.26
C LEU A 33 -39.45 8.44 -22.31
N ARG A 34 -38.93 7.81 -23.37
CA ARG A 34 -39.75 7.23 -24.45
C ARG A 34 -39.33 5.79 -24.68
N LEU A 35 -40.29 4.87 -24.66
CA LEU A 35 -40.05 3.48 -25.07
C LEU A 35 -40.32 3.33 -26.57
N SER A 36 -39.54 2.49 -27.24
CA SER A 36 -39.86 2.03 -28.59
C SER A 36 -41.16 1.22 -28.60
N ARG A 37 -41.79 1.09 -29.78
CA ARG A 37 -43.07 0.37 -29.91
C ARG A 37 -42.96 -1.11 -29.54
N ASP A 38 -41.82 -1.72 -29.81
CA ASP A 38 -41.47 -3.11 -29.45
C ASP A 38 -41.05 -3.26 -27.98
N LYS A 39 -40.89 -2.15 -27.23
CA LYS A 39 -40.37 -2.09 -25.86
C LYS A 39 -38.94 -2.63 -25.69
N GLU A 40 -38.20 -2.82 -26.78
CA GLU A 40 -36.81 -3.28 -26.74
C GLU A 40 -35.83 -2.14 -26.43
N TYR A 41 -36.19 -0.90 -26.79
CA TYR A 41 -35.35 0.28 -26.62
C TYR A 41 -36.01 1.33 -25.73
N MET A 42 -35.20 1.98 -24.91
CA MET A 42 -35.58 3.12 -24.08
C MET A 42 -34.74 4.32 -24.48
N TYR A 43 -35.40 5.39 -24.92
CA TYR A 43 -34.79 6.67 -25.25
C TYR A 43 -34.96 7.63 -24.08
N LEU A 44 -33.86 8.21 -23.66
CA LEU A 44 -33.81 9.22 -22.60
C LEU A 44 -33.34 10.54 -23.22
N SER A 45 -34.12 11.60 -23.05
CA SER A 45 -33.77 12.95 -23.50
C SER A 45 -33.77 13.89 -22.31
N ILE A 46 -32.65 14.59 -22.08
CA ILE A 46 -32.48 15.53 -20.96
C ILE A 46 -32.36 16.94 -21.55
N PRO A 47 -33.39 17.79 -21.45
CA PRO A 47 -33.30 19.17 -21.90
C PRO A 47 -32.41 19.99 -20.96
N ILE A 48 -31.43 20.70 -21.50
CA ILE A 48 -30.47 21.51 -20.73
C ILE A 48 -30.48 22.93 -21.29
N ASP A 49 -30.67 23.91 -20.40
CA ASP A 49 -30.43 25.33 -20.68
C ASP A 49 -29.12 25.73 -19.98
N GLU A 50 -28.06 25.93 -20.78
CA GLU A 50 -26.71 26.16 -20.26
C GLU A 50 -26.54 27.56 -19.66
N GLY A 51 -27.23 28.57 -20.21
CA GLY A 51 -27.00 29.97 -19.87
C GLY A 51 -25.60 30.49 -20.25
N PRO A 52 -25.22 31.71 -19.82
CA PRO A 52 -23.92 32.29 -20.15
C PRO A 52 -22.80 31.72 -19.26
N VAL A 53 -21.57 31.70 -19.81
CA VAL A 53 -20.35 31.37 -19.06
C VAL A 53 -19.93 32.56 -18.19
N PHE A 54 -19.62 32.28 -16.92
CA PHE A 54 -19.11 33.24 -15.95
C PHE A 54 -17.61 33.02 -15.70
N THR A 55 -16.90 34.14 -15.53
CA THR A 55 -15.49 34.15 -15.11
C THR A 55 -15.37 34.69 -13.69
N ILE A 56 -14.29 34.33 -13.00
CA ILE A 56 -14.00 34.86 -11.67
C ILE A 56 -13.58 36.33 -11.79
N GLY A 57 -14.27 37.19 -11.03
CA GLY A 57 -13.98 38.61 -10.90
C GLY A 57 -12.86 38.84 -9.88
N GLN A 58 -13.18 39.52 -8.78
CA GLN A 58 -12.23 39.68 -7.67
C GLN A 58 -12.25 38.45 -6.75
N VAL A 59 -11.07 38.05 -6.28
CA VAL A 59 -10.90 37.05 -5.23
C VAL A 59 -10.37 37.74 -3.98
N GLY A 60 -11.10 37.65 -2.87
CA GLY A 60 -10.77 38.33 -1.62
C GLY A 60 -10.80 37.39 -0.41
N PHE A 61 -10.24 37.88 0.69
CA PHE A 61 -10.22 37.21 1.98
C PHE A 61 -10.64 38.19 3.07
N LYS A 62 -11.48 37.75 4.01
CA LYS A 62 -11.88 38.55 5.18
C LYS A 62 -11.98 37.67 6.44
N GLY A 63 -12.02 38.32 7.60
CA GLY A 63 -12.15 37.67 8.89
C GLY A 63 -10.81 37.48 9.62
N ASP A 64 -10.71 36.43 10.42
CA ASP A 64 -9.59 36.17 11.32
C ASP A 64 -8.52 35.31 10.64
N LEU A 65 -7.73 35.95 9.78
CA LEU A 65 -6.76 35.28 8.90
C LEU A 65 -5.47 34.93 9.64
N ILE A 66 -4.90 33.76 9.31
CA ILE A 66 -3.50 33.45 9.60
C ILE A 66 -2.65 33.92 8.42
N GLY A 67 -1.76 34.87 8.67
CA GLY A 67 -0.90 35.48 7.65
C GLY A 67 -1.62 36.56 6.83
N THR A 68 -1.07 36.92 5.68
CA THR A 68 -1.63 37.98 4.82
C THR A 68 -2.65 37.43 3.81
N PRO A 69 -3.53 38.28 3.23
CA PRO A 69 -4.38 37.87 2.12
C PRO A 69 -3.58 37.34 0.91
N ALA A 70 -2.38 37.87 0.67
CA ALA A 70 -1.49 37.38 -0.39
C ALA A 70 -1.00 35.95 -0.12
N ASP A 71 -0.69 35.62 1.14
CA ASP A 71 -0.33 34.26 1.54
C ASP A 71 -1.48 33.29 1.29
N ASN A 72 -2.70 33.68 1.66
CA ASN A 72 -3.89 32.85 1.46
C ASN A 72 -4.23 32.71 -0.05
N MET A 73 -4.00 33.74 -0.86
CA MET A 73 -4.12 33.66 -2.32
C MET A 73 -3.22 32.58 -2.91
N ASN A 74 -1.97 32.49 -2.45
CA ASN A 74 -1.00 31.49 -2.95
C ASN A 74 -1.38 30.03 -2.61
N ARG A 75 -2.31 29.81 -1.66
CA ARG A 75 -2.76 28.46 -1.25
C ARG A 75 -3.94 27.93 -2.06
N ILE A 76 -4.69 28.83 -2.70
CA ILE A 76 -5.84 28.48 -3.54
C ILE A 76 -5.46 28.52 -5.02
N ARG A 77 -6.24 27.84 -5.86
CA ARG A 77 -6.06 27.85 -7.32
C ARG A 77 -6.91 28.90 -8.03
N MET A 78 -8.05 29.29 -7.46
CA MET A 78 -8.89 30.33 -8.05
C MET A 78 -8.14 31.66 -8.18
N ARG A 79 -8.23 32.28 -9.36
CA ARG A 79 -7.63 33.57 -9.69
C ARG A 79 -8.60 34.43 -10.50
N PRO A 80 -8.50 35.77 -10.42
CA PRO A 80 -9.23 36.65 -11.33
C PRO A 80 -9.01 36.26 -12.80
N GLY A 81 -10.09 36.20 -13.58
CA GLY A 81 -10.08 35.89 -15.01
C GLY A 81 -10.20 34.41 -15.38
N VAL A 82 -10.07 33.47 -14.42
CA VAL A 82 -10.30 32.04 -14.71
C VAL A 82 -11.81 31.75 -14.80
N THR A 83 -12.17 30.70 -15.54
CA THR A 83 -13.56 30.22 -15.62
C THR A 83 -14.05 29.77 -14.24
N PHE A 84 -15.29 30.10 -13.89
CA PHE A 84 -15.90 29.65 -12.64
C PHE A 84 -15.95 28.11 -12.60
N SER A 85 -15.55 27.53 -11.47
CA SER A 85 -15.72 26.10 -11.19
C SER A 85 -16.11 25.90 -9.73
N ARG A 86 -17.18 25.15 -9.52
CA ARG A 86 -17.68 24.86 -8.17
C ARG A 86 -16.78 23.88 -7.44
N THR A 87 -16.29 22.86 -8.15
CA THR A 87 -15.31 21.91 -7.64
C THR A 87 -14.04 22.62 -7.17
N GLN A 88 -13.51 23.54 -7.98
CA GLN A 88 -12.30 24.26 -7.60
C GLN A 88 -12.50 25.17 -6.38
N ILE A 89 -13.67 25.82 -6.22
CA ILE A 89 -14.00 26.59 -5.00
C ILE A 89 -14.05 25.68 -3.77
N ALA A 90 -14.64 24.49 -3.90
CA ALA A 90 -14.73 23.51 -2.81
C ALA A 90 -13.34 22.99 -2.40
N GLU A 91 -12.49 22.64 -3.36
CA GLU A 91 -11.09 22.24 -3.12
C GLU A 91 -10.30 23.37 -2.43
N ASP A 92 -10.46 24.61 -2.88
CA ASP A 92 -9.78 25.77 -2.32
C ASP A 92 -10.23 26.03 -0.87
N ARG A 93 -11.53 25.89 -0.60
CA ARG A 93 -12.09 25.94 0.76
C ARG A 93 -11.48 24.84 1.65
N GLU A 94 -11.41 23.60 1.16
CA GLU A 94 -10.84 22.48 1.90
C GLU A 94 -9.35 22.66 2.20
N LYS A 95 -8.56 23.10 1.21
CA LYS A 95 -7.13 23.42 1.41
C LYS A 95 -6.91 24.52 2.44
N LEU A 96 -7.73 25.58 2.38
CA LEU A 96 -7.68 26.64 3.39
C LEU A 96 -8.08 26.07 4.75
N SER A 97 -9.20 25.35 4.87
CA SER A 97 -9.62 24.74 6.13
C SER A 97 -8.53 23.85 6.74
N ALA A 98 -7.96 22.95 5.94
CA ALA A 98 -6.87 22.06 6.35
C ALA A 98 -5.65 22.85 6.85
N TYR A 99 -5.27 23.95 6.18
CA TYR A 99 -4.15 24.79 6.61
C TYR A 99 -4.31 25.38 8.03
N TYR A 100 -5.53 25.80 8.39
CA TYR A 100 -5.84 26.30 9.73
C TYR A 100 -5.93 25.15 10.72
N GLN A 101 -6.59 24.06 10.35
CA GLN A 101 -6.73 22.87 11.18
C GLN A 101 -5.39 22.22 11.53
N ASP A 102 -4.43 22.18 10.60
CA ASP A 102 -3.08 21.66 10.83
C ASP A 102 -2.23 22.52 11.79
N ARG A 103 -2.72 23.72 12.13
CA ARG A 103 -2.13 24.64 13.12
C ARG A 103 -2.88 24.66 14.45
N GLY A 104 -3.75 23.68 14.67
CA GLY A 104 -4.51 23.54 15.91
C GLY A 104 -5.92 24.13 15.88
N TYR A 105 -6.36 24.76 14.79
CA TYR A 105 -7.68 25.38 14.74
C TYR A 105 -8.74 24.40 14.24
N ALA A 106 -9.13 23.45 15.09
CA ALA A 106 -10.04 22.35 14.72
C ALA A 106 -11.40 22.85 14.18
N TYR A 107 -11.92 23.92 14.77
CA TYR A 107 -13.20 24.52 14.43
C TYR A 107 -13.11 25.69 13.45
N ALA A 108 -11.98 25.80 12.74
CA ALA A 108 -11.84 26.81 11.70
C ALA A 108 -12.92 26.61 10.62
N ASN A 109 -13.64 27.67 10.31
CA ASN A 109 -14.65 27.66 9.27
C ASN A 109 -14.25 28.62 8.15
N VAL A 110 -14.28 28.12 6.91
CA VAL A 110 -14.01 28.89 5.70
C VAL A 110 -15.27 28.89 4.84
N SER A 111 -15.91 30.05 4.72
CA SER A 111 -17.16 30.22 3.97
C SER A 111 -16.89 30.99 2.68
N PRO A 112 -17.07 30.38 1.49
CA PRO A 112 -16.97 31.10 0.22
C PRO A 112 -18.25 31.92 0.00
N LEU A 113 -18.12 33.25 -0.02
CA LEU A 113 -19.20 34.15 -0.38
C LEU A 113 -19.07 34.53 -1.86
N THR A 114 -20.10 34.25 -2.65
CA THR A 114 -20.14 34.59 -4.07
C THR A 114 -21.09 35.75 -4.33
N LYS A 115 -20.65 36.67 -5.19
CA LYS A 115 -21.49 37.76 -5.70
C LYS A 115 -21.47 37.70 -7.22
N VAL A 116 -22.64 37.41 -7.81
CA VAL A 116 -22.81 37.30 -9.25
C VAL A 116 -23.11 38.68 -9.84
N ASP A 117 -22.32 39.08 -10.84
CA ASP A 117 -22.54 40.23 -11.69
C ASP A 117 -23.01 39.73 -13.07
N LEU A 118 -24.33 39.81 -13.29
CA LEU A 118 -24.96 39.32 -14.53
C LEU A 118 -24.54 40.16 -15.76
N PRO A 119 -24.55 41.51 -15.74
CA PRO A 119 -24.06 42.31 -16.86
C PRO A 119 -22.60 42.02 -17.24
N ALA A 120 -21.70 41.94 -16.25
CA ALA A 120 -20.28 41.73 -16.51
C ALA A 120 -19.91 40.25 -16.72
N ARG A 121 -20.85 39.32 -16.51
CA ARG A 121 -20.63 37.85 -16.50
C ARG A 121 -19.47 37.45 -15.59
N LYS A 122 -19.41 38.08 -14.42
CA LYS A 122 -18.33 37.87 -13.44
C LYS A 122 -18.89 37.43 -12.10
N ILE A 123 -18.16 36.53 -11.43
CA ILE A 123 -18.47 36.10 -10.07
C ILE A 123 -17.33 36.54 -9.17
N SER A 124 -17.61 37.48 -8.28
CA SER A 124 -16.66 37.86 -7.23
C SER A 124 -16.74 36.86 -6.09
N LEU A 125 -15.59 36.43 -5.59
CA LEU A 125 -15.46 35.38 -4.59
C LEU A 125 -14.70 35.92 -3.38
N THR A 126 -15.32 35.88 -2.20
CA THR A 126 -14.68 36.29 -0.95
C THR A 126 -14.70 35.13 0.02
N TYR A 127 -13.53 34.64 0.43
CA TYR A 127 -13.41 33.64 1.49
C TYR A 127 -13.46 34.32 2.85
N GLU A 128 -14.55 34.09 3.59
CA GLU A 128 -14.68 34.50 4.98
C GLU A 128 -14.12 33.43 5.90
N VAL A 129 -13.14 33.79 6.72
CA VAL A 129 -12.47 32.87 7.63
C VAL A 129 -12.77 33.21 9.07
N ALA A 130 -13.29 32.23 9.80
CA ALA A 130 -13.39 32.25 11.25
C ALA A 130 -12.46 31.18 11.83
N ARG A 131 -11.26 31.56 12.28
CA ARG A 131 -10.26 30.59 12.76
C ARG A 131 -10.68 29.88 14.06
N GLY A 132 -11.42 30.56 14.94
CA GLY A 132 -11.77 30.03 16.27
C GLY A 132 -10.57 29.93 17.22
N LYS A 133 -10.71 29.13 18.28
CA LYS A 133 -9.63 28.87 19.25
C LYS A 133 -8.75 27.71 18.79
N ARG A 134 -7.52 27.64 19.31
CA ARG A 134 -6.71 26.43 19.19
C ARG A 134 -7.32 25.32 20.04
N ALA A 135 -7.29 24.11 19.53
CA ALA A 135 -7.82 22.93 20.18
C ALA A 135 -6.79 21.82 20.25
N TYR A 136 -6.94 20.97 21.25
CA TYR A 136 -6.11 19.80 21.53
C TYR A 136 -6.98 18.54 21.49
N PHE A 137 -6.37 17.40 21.16
CA PHE A 137 -7.06 16.12 21.26
C PHE A 137 -7.31 15.78 22.73
N GLU A 138 -8.57 15.66 23.14
CA GLU A 138 -8.92 15.36 24.54
C GLU A 138 -8.94 13.86 24.80
N ARG A 139 -9.74 13.13 24.00
CA ARG A 139 -9.86 11.68 24.09
C ARG A 139 -10.00 11.05 22.72
N ILE A 140 -9.43 9.87 22.57
CA ILE A 140 -9.60 9.03 21.39
C ILE A 140 -10.35 7.75 21.76
N ASN A 141 -11.62 7.74 21.40
CA ASN A 141 -12.54 6.63 21.64
C ASN A 141 -12.50 5.68 20.45
N ILE A 142 -12.20 4.39 20.69
CA ILE A 142 -12.23 3.35 19.66
C ILE A 142 -13.41 2.40 19.98
N ARG A 143 -14.23 2.10 18.97
CA ARG A 143 -15.44 1.27 19.11
C ARG A 143 -15.61 0.31 17.93
N GLY A 144 -16.25 -0.82 18.20
CA GLY A 144 -16.57 -1.85 17.22
C GLY A 144 -15.46 -2.91 17.01
N ASN A 145 -14.34 -2.78 17.71
CA ASN A 145 -13.22 -3.73 17.71
C ASN A 145 -13.42 -4.85 18.76
N SER A 146 -14.41 -5.71 18.55
CA SER A 146 -14.77 -6.77 19.50
C SER A 146 -13.71 -7.88 19.60
N LYS A 147 -13.03 -8.20 18.49
CA LYS A 147 -11.99 -9.24 18.40
C LYS A 147 -10.60 -8.62 18.41
N THR A 148 -10.43 -7.51 17.69
CA THR A 148 -9.17 -6.79 17.52
C THR A 148 -8.88 -5.94 18.74
N ARG A 149 -7.69 -6.11 19.32
CA ARG A 149 -7.29 -5.35 20.50
C ARG A 149 -7.20 -3.86 20.18
N ASP A 150 -7.65 -3.01 21.10
CA ASP A 150 -7.60 -1.55 20.98
C ASP A 150 -6.20 -1.05 20.57
N LYS A 151 -5.15 -1.61 21.17
CA LYS A 151 -3.75 -1.25 20.87
C LYS A 151 -3.37 -1.40 19.39
N VAL A 152 -3.99 -2.32 18.66
CA VAL A 152 -3.71 -2.56 17.23
C VAL A 152 -4.18 -1.40 16.37
N ILE A 153 -5.31 -0.78 16.73
CA ILE A 153 -5.82 0.42 16.06
C ILE A 153 -5.05 1.64 16.57
N ARG A 154 -4.83 1.71 17.89
CA ARG A 154 -4.19 2.87 18.55
C ARG A 154 -2.78 3.15 18.04
N ARG A 155 -1.96 2.11 17.83
CA ARG A 155 -0.58 2.26 17.31
C ARG A 155 -0.50 2.77 15.87
N GLU A 156 -1.58 2.65 15.09
CA GLU A 156 -1.64 3.17 13.73
C GLU A 156 -1.94 4.68 13.69
N MET A 157 -2.32 5.27 14.82
CA MET A 157 -2.63 6.69 14.91
C MET A 157 -1.35 7.52 15.00
N LYS A 158 -1.34 8.64 14.26
CA LYS A 158 -0.31 9.69 14.29
C LYS A 158 -0.67 10.86 15.20
N ILE A 159 -1.74 10.72 15.97
CA ILE A 159 -2.22 11.70 16.93
C ILE A 159 -2.21 11.10 18.33
N SER A 160 -1.95 11.94 19.33
CA SER A 160 -2.01 11.56 20.74
C SER A 160 -2.94 12.46 21.54
N GLU A 161 -3.52 11.94 22.62
CA GLU A 161 -4.27 12.76 23.58
C GLU A 161 -3.34 13.82 24.20
N GLY A 162 -3.82 15.05 24.31
CA GLY A 162 -3.06 16.24 24.73
C GLY A 162 -2.26 16.92 23.61
N GLU A 163 -2.14 16.32 22.43
CA GLU A 163 -1.46 16.94 21.28
C GLU A 163 -2.32 18.03 20.64
N LEU A 164 -1.66 19.06 20.08
CA LEU A 164 -2.34 20.09 19.30
C LEU A 164 -3.06 19.45 18.10
N PHE A 165 -4.30 19.89 17.83
CA PHE A 165 -5.07 19.34 16.73
C PHE A 165 -4.34 19.47 15.38
N ASN A 166 -4.29 18.38 14.63
CA ASN A 166 -3.72 18.35 13.30
C ASN A 166 -4.56 17.42 12.39
N ASN A 167 -5.17 18.00 11.35
CA ASN A 167 -6.08 17.27 10.48
C ASN A 167 -5.33 16.31 9.56
N THR A 168 -4.15 16.70 9.08
CA THR A 168 -3.29 15.83 8.27
C THR A 168 -2.92 14.54 9.00
N ASN A 169 -2.52 14.62 10.27
CA ASN A 169 -2.22 13.44 11.10
C ASN A 169 -3.46 12.58 11.37
N LEU A 170 -4.64 13.20 11.55
CA LEU A 170 -5.91 12.48 11.68
C LEU A 170 -6.25 11.68 10.41
N GLU A 171 -6.12 12.30 9.23
CA GLU A 171 -6.33 11.64 7.94
C GLU A 171 -5.29 10.56 7.62
N ILE A 172 -4.03 10.75 8.03
CA ILE A 172 -3.00 9.70 7.96
C ILE A 172 -3.39 8.53 8.86
N SER A 173 -3.87 8.79 10.07
CA SER A 173 -4.31 7.76 11.02
C SER A 173 -5.45 6.93 10.44
N LYS A 174 -6.48 7.57 9.89
CA LYS A 174 -7.60 6.90 9.20
C LYS A 174 -7.11 6.00 8.07
N ARG A 175 -6.20 6.51 7.23
CA ARG A 175 -5.61 5.73 6.11
C ARG A 175 -4.83 4.52 6.61
N ARG A 176 -4.02 4.65 7.67
CA ARG A 176 -3.26 3.54 8.26
C ARG A 176 -4.16 2.47 8.85
N ILE A 177 -5.19 2.86 9.62
CA ILE A 177 -6.18 1.94 10.18
C ILE A 177 -6.93 1.19 9.06
N THR A 178 -7.30 1.90 7.99
CA THR A 178 -7.94 1.30 6.81
C THR A 178 -6.99 0.31 6.10
N ALA A 179 -5.70 0.68 5.98
CA ALA A 179 -4.67 -0.14 5.34
C ALA A 179 -4.34 -1.43 6.10
N LEU A 180 -4.71 -1.57 7.38
CA LEU A 180 -4.65 -2.85 8.10
C LEU A 180 -5.49 -3.93 7.42
N GLY A 181 -6.60 -3.52 6.78
CA GLY A 181 -7.52 -4.45 6.13
C GLY A 181 -8.27 -5.37 7.11
N PHE A 182 -8.33 -5.06 8.40
CA PHE A 182 -9.08 -5.84 9.39
C PHE A 182 -10.56 -5.47 9.49
N PHE A 183 -10.94 -4.36 8.86
CA PHE A 183 -12.25 -3.74 8.98
C PHE A 183 -12.88 -3.57 7.59
N GLU A 184 -14.19 -3.73 7.51
CA GLU A 184 -14.98 -3.42 6.31
C GLU A 184 -15.17 -1.90 6.17
N ASN A 185 -15.47 -1.24 7.30
CA ASN A 185 -15.67 0.21 7.38
C ASN A 185 -14.82 0.79 8.51
N VAL A 186 -14.20 1.94 8.25
CA VAL A 186 -13.45 2.74 9.24
C VAL A 186 -13.94 4.18 9.16
N THR A 187 -14.67 4.59 10.19
CA THR A 187 -15.19 5.95 10.33
C THR A 187 -14.42 6.66 11.42
N VAL A 188 -13.78 7.78 11.08
CA VAL A 188 -13.14 8.67 12.05
C VAL A 188 -13.93 9.96 12.05
N SER A 189 -14.51 10.29 13.20
CA SER A 189 -15.29 11.50 13.40
C SER A 189 -14.75 12.31 14.58
N THR A 190 -14.92 13.62 14.51
CA THR A 190 -14.53 14.54 15.57
C THR A 190 -15.77 15.20 16.15
N LYS A 191 -15.84 15.32 17.47
CA LYS A 191 -16.88 16.10 18.17
C LYS A 191 -16.22 17.12 19.10
N ARG A 192 -16.98 18.16 19.47
CA ARG A 192 -16.54 19.09 20.51
C ARG A 192 -16.33 18.34 21.82
N GLY A 193 -15.20 18.62 22.47
CA GLY A 193 -14.85 18.07 23.77
C GLY A 193 -15.52 18.84 24.90
N SER A 194 -14.88 18.82 26.08
CA SER A 194 -15.33 19.54 27.27
C SER A 194 -15.35 21.07 27.11
N SER A 195 -14.58 21.62 26.14
CA SER A 195 -14.60 23.03 25.77
C SER A 195 -14.23 23.23 24.29
N ASP A 196 -14.31 24.47 23.80
CA ASP A 196 -13.85 24.85 22.45
C ASP A 196 -12.33 24.73 22.23
N GLU A 197 -11.58 24.41 23.28
CA GLU A 197 -10.14 24.11 23.24
C GLU A 197 -9.86 22.60 23.16
N PHE A 198 -10.90 21.77 23.11
CA PHE A 198 -10.77 20.32 23.14
C PHE A 198 -11.60 19.66 22.03
N VAL A 199 -11.04 18.62 21.42
CA VAL A 199 -11.67 17.79 20.39
C VAL A 199 -11.62 16.34 20.84
N GLU A 200 -12.76 15.67 20.85
CA GLU A 200 -12.81 14.22 20.99
C GLU A 200 -12.87 13.54 19.62
N VAL A 201 -12.08 12.48 19.46
CA VAL A 201 -12.04 11.65 18.25
C VAL A 201 -12.76 10.34 18.52
N ASN A 202 -13.71 9.98 17.67
CA ASN A 202 -14.38 8.69 17.70
C ASN A 202 -13.99 7.90 16.46
N VAL A 203 -13.30 6.79 16.68
CA VAL A 203 -12.92 5.81 15.68
C VAL A 203 -13.89 4.63 15.78
N GLU A 204 -14.77 4.51 14.80
CA GLU A 204 -15.76 3.45 14.72
C GLU A 204 -15.37 2.50 13.59
N VAL A 205 -15.22 1.22 13.94
CA VAL A 205 -14.81 0.17 12.99
C VAL A 205 -15.83 -0.95 12.93
N SER A 206 -16.00 -1.54 11.75
CA SER A 206 -16.74 -2.79 11.57
C SER A 206 -15.77 -3.90 11.21
N GLU A 207 -15.58 -4.89 12.08
CA GLU A 207 -14.64 -5.99 11.85
C GLU A 207 -15.11 -6.93 10.74
N ARG A 208 -14.17 -7.37 9.90
CA ARG A 208 -14.42 -8.39 8.86
C ARG A 208 -13.56 -9.63 9.08
N PRO A 209 -13.89 -10.78 8.47
CA PRO A 209 -13.01 -11.93 8.48
C PRO A 209 -11.62 -11.60 7.91
N THR A 210 -10.58 -11.86 8.71
CA THR A 210 -9.16 -11.64 8.34
C THR A 210 -8.44 -12.90 7.90
N GLY A 211 -9.13 -14.04 7.97
CA GLY A 211 -8.65 -15.32 7.47
C GLY A 211 -8.86 -15.45 5.97
N THR A 212 -7.88 -16.01 5.28
CA THR A 212 -7.96 -16.33 3.84
C THR A 212 -7.53 -17.77 3.62
N PHE A 213 -8.21 -18.43 2.68
CA PHE A 213 -7.85 -19.73 2.15
C PHE A 213 -7.75 -19.60 0.64
N GLN A 214 -6.63 -20.03 0.08
CA GLN A 214 -6.35 -19.95 -1.35
C GLN A 214 -5.91 -21.33 -1.83
N ILE A 215 -6.48 -21.77 -2.93
CA ILE A 215 -6.08 -22.98 -3.65
C ILE A 215 -5.94 -22.63 -5.12
N GLY A 216 -4.88 -23.11 -5.75
CA GLY A 216 -4.61 -22.85 -7.16
C GLY A 216 -3.95 -24.05 -7.81
N ALA A 217 -4.20 -24.21 -9.10
CA ALA A 217 -3.51 -25.16 -9.95
C ALA A 217 -3.13 -24.48 -11.27
N GLY A 218 -2.03 -24.89 -11.87
CA GLY A 218 -1.53 -24.36 -13.13
C GLY A 218 -0.71 -25.39 -13.89
N PHE A 219 -0.40 -25.09 -15.14
CA PHE A 219 0.49 -25.90 -15.95
C PHE A 219 1.48 -25.00 -16.69
N SER A 220 2.76 -25.37 -16.71
CA SER A 220 3.77 -24.70 -17.53
C SER A 220 4.64 -25.71 -18.26
N SER A 221 5.25 -25.29 -19.37
CA SER A 221 6.17 -26.14 -20.14
C SER A 221 7.42 -26.56 -19.37
N VAL A 222 7.69 -25.92 -18.22
CA VAL A 222 8.90 -26.13 -17.43
C VAL A 222 8.64 -26.83 -16.12
N GLU A 223 7.62 -26.40 -15.38
CA GLU A 223 7.24 -27.00 -14.09
C GLU A 223 6.18 -28.09 -14.23
N ASN A 224 5.66 -28.33 -15.43
CA ASN A 224 4.52 -29.20 -15.69
C ASN A 224 3.33 -28.77 -14.81
N PHE A 225 2.72 -29.71 -14.09
CA PHE A 225 1.63 -29.41 -13.16
C PHE A 225 2.14 -28.69 -11.92
N ILE A 226 1.45 -27.61 -11.55
CA ILE A 226 1.70 -26.80 -10.36
C ILE A 226 0.43 -26.83 -9.52
N ALA A 227 0.54 -27.18 -8.25
CA ALA A 227 -0.51 -27.03 -7.25
C ALA A 227 0.00 -26.16 -6.10
N GLN A 228 -0.88 -25.28 -5.61
CA GLN A 228 -0.60 -24.44 -4.46
C GLN A 228 -1.81 -24.36 -3.53
N ALA A 229 -1.55 -24.38 -2.24
CA ALA A 229 -2.54 -24.17 -1.21
C ALA A 229 -1.95 -23.25 -0.13
N GLN A 230 -2.74 -22.31 0.35
CA GLN A 230 -2.35 -21.40 1.41
C GLN A 230 -3.52 -21.14 2.35
N ILE A 231 -3.25 -21.20 3.64
CA ILE A 231 -4.15 -20.67 4.67
C ILE A 231 -3.41 -19.57 5.43
N SER A 232 -4.07 -18.44 5.64
CA SER A 232 -3.47 -17.30 6.33
C SER A 232 -4.47 -16.60 7.22
N GLN A 233 -4.02 -16.20 8.41
CA GLN A 233 -4.76 -15.39 9.36
C GLN A 233 -3.96 -14.12 9.65
N ASN A 234 -4.39 -12.98 9.10
CA ASN A 234 -3.67 -11.70 9.15
C ASN A 234 -3.87 -10.90 10.46
N ASN A 235 -4.81 -11.32 11.31
CA ASN A 235 -5.08 -10.72 12.62
C ASN A 235 -5.26 -11.81 13.68
N LEU A 236 -4.23 -12.64 13.86
CA LEU A 236 -4.23 -13.78 14.75
C LEU A 236 -4.58 -13.34 16.19
N PHE A 237 -5.65 -13.91 16.74
CA PHE A 237 -6.19 -13.60 18.07
C PHE A 237 -6.42 -12.10 18.33
N GLY A 238 -6.66 -11.31 17.27
CA GLY A 238 -6.89 -9.87 17.39
C GLY A 238 -5.63 -9.04 17.70
N ARG A 239 -4.43 -9.58 17.49
CA ARG A 239 -3.15 -8.92 17.84
C ARG A 239 -2.48 -8.19 16.67
N GLY A 240 -3.07 -8.21 15.48
CA GLY A 240 -2.45 -7.72 14.24
C GLY A 240 -1.24 -8.55 13.78
N GLN A 241 -1.14 -9.79 14.28
CA GLN A 241 -0.12 -10.76 13.91
C GLN A 241 -0.59 -11.58 12.72
N THR A 242 0.32 -11.92 11.83
CA THR A 242 0.04 -12.80 10.70
C THR A 242 0.60 -14.19 10.96
N LEU A 243 -0.22 -15.23 10.79
CA LEU A 243 0.21 -16.62 10.71
C LEU A 243 -0.25 -17.19 9.38
N ALA A 244 0.66 -17.80 8.62
CA ALA A 244 0.36 -18.40 7.33
C ALA A 244 1.03 -19.77 7.20
N LEU A 245 0.30 -20.71 6.60
CA LEU A 245 0.84 -22.00 6.15
C LEU A 245 0.64 -22.06 4.64
N GLN A 246 1.71 -22.38 3.92
CA GLN A 246 1.73 -22.47 2.47
C GLN A 246 2.33 -23.80 2.04
N ALA A 247 1.71 -24.42 1.04
CA ALA A 247 2.22 -25.57 0.31
C ALA A 247 2.26 -25.24 -1.19
N GLN A 248 3.38 -25.53 -1.85
CA GLN A 248 3.52 -25.44 -3.30
C GLN A 248 4.19 -26.71 -3.81
N LEU A 249 3.58 -27.36 -4.80
CA LEU A 249 4.02 -28.63 -5.36
C LEU A 249 4.05 -28.53 -6.89
N SER A 250 5.20 -28.79 -7.49
CA SER A 250 5.41 -28.93 -8.92
C SER A 250 6.54 -29.92 -9.20
N SER A 251 6.86 -30.17 -10.47
CA SER A 251 7.98 -31.04 -10.83
C SER A 251 9.36 -30.44 -10.48
N LEU A 252 9.45 -29.12 -10.29
CA LEU A 252 10.70 -28.44 -9.92
C LEU A 252 10.70 -27.86 -8.51
N ARG A 253 9.54 -27.70 -7.88
CA ARG A 253 9.44 -27.05 -6.57
C ARG A 253 8.48 -27.79 -5.66
N GLN A 254 8.99 -28.20 -4.50
CA GLN A 254 8.18 -28.63 -3.36
C GLN A 254 8.51 -27.67 -2.22
N LEU A 255 7.52 -27.01 -1.63
CA LEU A 255 7.69 -26.06 -0.54
C LEU A 255 6.56 -26.24 0.45
N PHE A 256 6.92 -26.46 1.71
CA PHE A 256 6.03 -26.32 2.86
C PHE A 256 6.61 -25.22 3.74
N LEU A 257 5.84 -24.16 3.97
CA LEU A 257 6.27 -22.96 4.68
C LEU A 257 5.25 -22.57 5.75
N LEU A 258 5.69 -22.53 7.00
CA LEU A 258 5.01 -21.84 8.08
C LEU A 258 5.65 -20.47 8.28
N ARG A 259 4.84 -19.41 8.32
CA ARG A 259 5.29 -18.03 8.49
C ARG A 259 4.52 -17.36 9.61
N PHE A 260 5.24 -16.66 10.48
CA PHE A 260 4.69 -15.78 11.49
C PHE A 260 5.30 -14.38 11.39
N ILE A 261 4.47 -13.34 11.51
CA ILE A 261 4.90 -11.94 11.51
C ILE A 261 4.19 -11.18 12.63
N GLU A 262 4.98 -10.49 13.46
CA GLU A 262 4.56 -9.45 14.39
C GLU A 262 5.08 -8.09 13.89
N PRO A 263 4.22 -7.22 13.32
CA PRO A 263 4.67 -5.95 12.75
C PRO A 263 5.18 -4.94 13.78
N TRP A 264 4.75 -5.04 15.04
CA TRP A 264 5.12 -4.14 16.14
C TRP A 264 5.64 -4.92 17.35
N PHE A 265 6.79 -5.54 17.17
CA PHE A 265 7.46 -6.35 18.18
C PHE A 265 7.76 -5.52 19.43
N LEU A 266 7.35 -6.04 20.58
CA LEU A 266 7.49 -5.37 21.88
C LEU A 266 6.87 -3.96 21.91
N ASP A 267 5.79 -3.73 21.14
CA ASP A 267 5.12 -2.43 21.04
C ASP A 267 6.03 -1.30 20.51
N THR A 268 7.00 -1.66 19.67
CA THR A 268 7.90 -0.73 18.96
C THR A 268 7.68 -0.79 17.45
N GLU A 269 8.30 0.10 16.67
CA GLU A 269 8.27 0.06 15.20
C GLU A 269 9.08 -1.10 14.59
N TRP A 270 9.72 -1.92 15.43
CA TRP A 270 10.39 -3.13 14.97
C TRP A 270 9.38 -4.18 14.55
N THR A 271 9.56 -4.74 13.36
CA THR A 271 8.89 -5.97 12.96
C THR A 271 9.76 -7.16 13.31
N PHE A 272 9.12 -8.20 13.85
CA PHE A 272 9.72 -9.51 14.04
C PHE A 272 8.97 -10.54 13.21
N GLY A 273 9.68 -11.50 12.65
CA GLY A 273 9.06 -12.62 11.96
C GLY A 273 9.90 -13.88 12.08
N PHE A 274 9.26 -15.02 11.93
CA PHE A 274 9.96 -16.27 11.72
C PHE A 274 9.29 -17.08 10.62
N ASP A 275 10.11 -17.75 9.84
CA ASP A 275 9.68 -18.73 8.85
C ASP A 275 10.29 -20.09 9.22
N LEU A 276 9.50 -21.16 9.11
CA LEU A 276 9.96 -22.55 9.14
C LEU A 276 9.60 -23.19 7.80
N TYR A 277 10.56 -23.82 7.14
CA TYR A 277 10.34 -24.37 5.82
C TYR A 277 11.00 -25.72 5.62
N ASN A 278 10.36 -26.52 4.77
CA ASN A 278 10.94 -27.67 4.12
C ASN A 278 10.74 -27.47 2.61
N GLN A 279 11.82 -27.48 1.85
CA GLN A 279 11.77 -27.24 0.41
C GLN A 279 12.69 -28.17 -0.37
N SER A 280 12.27 -28.52 -1.58
CA SER A 280 13.07 -29.14 -2.62
C SER A 280 12.96 -28.29 -3.88
N ARG A 281 14.09 -27.85 -4.41
CA ARG A 281 14.16 -27.01 -5.63
C ARG A 281 15.11 -27.63 -6.64
N GLY A 282 14.61 -27.87 -7.86
CA GLY A 282 15.39 -28.36 -9.00
C GLY A 282 16.13 -27.23 -9.73
N PHE A 283 17.38 -27.50 -10.10
CA PHE A 283 18.31 -26.60 -10.81
C PHE A 283 18.85 -27.25 -12.10
N GLY A 284 17.98 -27.94 -12.84
CA GLY A 284 18.30 -28.64 -14.09
C GLY A 284 19.12 -29.92 -13.89
N THR A 285 20.29 -29.84 -13.24
CA THR A 285 21.21 -30.97 -13.04
C THR A 285 21.17 -31.55 -11.62
N PHE A 286 20.61 -30.83 -10.65
CA PHE A 286 20.49 -31.27 -9.27
C PHE A 286 19.25 -30.71 -8.59
N PHE A 287 18.87 -31.30 -7.46
CA PHE A 287 17.90 -30.78 -6.51
C PHE A 287 18.62 -30.31 -5.24
N ARG A 288 18.26 -29.12 -4.77
CA ARG A 288 18.61 -28.62 -3.44
C ARG A 288 17.45 -28.91 -2.51
N ASN A 289 17.65 -29.83 -1.57
CA ASN A 289 16.69 -30.08 -0.50
C ASN A 289 17.17 -29.32 0.74
N SER A 290 16.27 -28.58 1.38
CA SER A 290 16.61 -27.86 2.61
C SER A 290 15.46 -27.83 3.59
N SER A 291 15.80 -28.08 4.86
CA SER A 291 14.88 -27.92 5.99
C SER A 291 15.49 -26.94 6.96
N GLY A 292 14.75 -25.92 7.34
CA GLY A 292 15.31 -24.88 8.19
C GLY A 292 14.31 -23.84 8.61
N GLY A 293 14.85 -22.76 9.16
CA GLY A 293 14.08 -21.60 9.52
C GLY A 293 14.90 -20.32 9.42
N GLN A 294 14.20 -19.21 9.51
CA GLN A 294 14.81 -17.90 9.60
C GLN A 294 14.07 -17.01 10.58
N LEU A 295 14.82 -16.17 11.29
CA LEU A 295 14.33 -15.09 12.12
C LEU A 295 14.60 -13.78 11.41
N THR A 296 13.61 -12.89 11.38
CA THR A 296 13.70 -11.60 10.70
C THR A 296 13.40 -10.48 11.68
N TRP A 297 14.26 -9.47 11.73
CA TRP A 297 14.01 -8.18 12.37
C TRP A 297 14.00 -7.11 11.29
N GLY A 298 13.00 -6.22 11.30
CA GLY A 298 12.90 -5.13 10.34
C GLY A 298 12.55 -3.81 11.00
N TYR A 299 13.15 -2.71 10.55
CA TYR A 299 12.90 -1.37 11.09
C TYR A 299 12.68 -0.36 9.95
N PRO A 300 11.59 0.44 9.99
CA PRO A 300 11.37 1.50 9.00
C PRO A 300 12.34 2.66 9.25
N LEU A 301 13.22 2.95 8.29
CA LEU A 301 14.17 4.07 8.37
C LEU A 301 13.52 5.38 7.90
N SER A 302 12.62 5.30 6.92
CA SER A 302 11.77 6.40 6.43
C SER A 302 10.43 5.85 5.93
N TYR A 303 9.65 6.68 5.25
CA TYR A 303 8.43 6.23 4.59
C TYR A 303 8.73 5.25 3.43
N GLU A 304 9.84 5.45 2.73
CA GLU A 304 10.27 4.66 1.57
C GLU A 304 11.29 3.58 1.94
N ALA A 305 12.11 3.79 2.97
CA ALA A 305 13.25 2.94 3.29
C ALA A 305 13.00 2.03 4.49
N ARG A 306 13.39 0.76 4.36
CA ARG A 306 13.29 -0.24 5.41
C ARG A 306 14.53 -1.13 5.47
N ALA A 307 15.10 -1.28 6.66
CA ALA A 307 16.22 -2.17 6.91
C ALA A 307 15.74 -3.48 7.53
N PHE A 308 16.44 -4.57 7.22
CA PHE A 308 16.21 -5.88 7.78
C PHE A 308 17.51 -6.57 8.19
N VAL A 309 17.45 -7.31 9.29
CA VAL A 309 18.45 -8.30 9.68
C VAL A 309 17.76 -9.65 9.73
N ILE A 310 18.31 -10.63 9.03
CA ILE A 310 17.75 -11.97 8.90
C ILE A 310 18.80 -12.98 9.36
N TYR A 311 18.49 -13.79 10.35
CA TYR A 311 19.29 -14.95 10.73
C TYR A 311 18.65 -16.20 10.14
N LYS A 312 19.41 -16.99 9.41
CA LYS A 312 18.95 -18.22 8.75
C LYS A 312 19.73 -19.41 9.27
N LEU A 313 19.02 -20.50 9.57
CA LEU A 313 19.60 -21.80 9.91
C LEU A 313 18.88 -22.89 9.14
N GLU A 314 19.58 -23.60 8.26
CA GLU A 314 19.02 -24.66 7.44
C GLU A 314 20.01 -25.81 7.27
N ASP A 315 19.50 -27.04 7.24
CA ASP A 315 20.26 -28.19 6.76
C ASP A 315 20.00 -28.35 5.26
N VAL A 316 21.07 -28.49 4.48
CA VAL A 316 21.02 -28.52 3.01
C VAL A 316 21.59 -29.84 2.52
N SER A 317 20.90 -30.50 1.59
CA SER A 317 21.44 -31.64 0.85
C SER A 317 21.23 -31.47 -0.65
N ILE A 318 22.10 -32.10 -1.43
CA ILE A 318 22.10 -32.02 -2.89
C ILE A 318 21.96 -33.41 -3.47
N THR A 319 21.03 -33.60 -4.41
CA THR A 319 20.78 -34.87 -5.07
C THR A 319 20.72 -34.71 -6.59
N THR A 320 21.20 -35.70 -7.36
CA THR A 320 21.21 -35.67 -8.84
C THR A 320 20.19 -36.60 -9.49
N GLY A 321 19.27 -37.18 -8.71
CA GLY A 321 18.19 -38.03 -9.21
C GLY A 321 16.94 -37.24 -9.60
N SER A 322 16.15 -37.75 -10.55
CA SER A 322 14.84 -37.20 -10.91
C SER A 322 13.81 -37.50 -9.81
N GLY A 323 13.33 -36.46 -9.12
CA GLY A 323 12.32 -36.59 -8.07
C GLY A 323 10.92 -36.82 -8.63
N GLY A 324 10.25 -37.88 -8.16
CA GLY A 324 8.79 -37.99 -8.25
C GLY A 324 8.10 -36.96 -7.34
N ILE A 325 6.79 -36.79 -7.52
CA ILE A 325 5.96 -35.91 -6.68
C ILE A 325 6.07 -36.39 -5.22
N ALA A 326 6.49 -35.49 -4.32
CA ALA A 326 6.71 -35.74 -2.89
C ALA A 326 7.86 -36.70 -2.52
N ASN A 327 8.86 -36.92 -3.39
CA ASN A 327 9.97 -37.87 -3.16
C ASN A 327 9.52 -39.33 -2.88
N LEU A 328 8.24 -39.65 -3.08
CA LEU A 328 7.72 -41.01 -3.00
C LEU A 328 8.26 -41.81 -4.19
N GLY A 329 9.14 -42.77 -3.92
CA GLY A 329 9.78 -43.62 -4.93
C GLY A 329 11.01 -43.01 -5.61
N ALA A 330 11.56 -41.90 -5.12
CA ALA A 330 12.78 -41.31 -5.68
C ALA A 330 14.01 -42.19 -5.42
N THR A 331 14.72 -42.57 -6.48
CA THR A 331 16.03 -43.23 -6.39
C THR A 331 17.10 -42.15 -6.26
N GLN A 332 17.63 -41.96 -5.05
CA GLN A 332 18.71 -41.01 -4.81
C GLN A 332 20.06 -41.69 -5.05
N ALA A 333 20.79 -41.25 -6.07
CA ALA A 333 22.19 -41.62 -6.24
C ALA A 333 23.07 -40.51 -5.64
N PRO A 334 23.95 -40.81 -4.66
CA PRO A 334 24.94 -39.85 -4.19
C PRO A 334 25.96 -39.53 -5.31
N ILE A 335 26.45 -38.30 -5.32
CA ILE A 335 27.38 -37.82 -6.34
C ILE A 335 28.78 -38.32 -5.99
N ALA A 336 29.41 -39.09 -6.89
CA ALA A 336 30.75 -39.61 -6.70
C ALA A 336 31.81 -38.49 -6.72
N ALA A 337 32.74 -38.53 -5.77
CA ALA A 337 33.79 -37.53 -5.56
C ALA A 337 34.82 -37.45 -6.72
N THR A 338 34.47 -36.75 -7.79
CA THR A 338 35.41 -36.27 -8.83
C THR A 338 35.59 -34.75 -8.72
N SER A 339 36.47 -34.12 -9.51
CA SER A 339 36.91 -32.72 -9.29
C SER A 339 35.79 -31.66 -9.17
N VAL A 340 34.61 -31.89 -9.75
CA VAL A 340 33.43 -31.01 -9.63
C VAL A 340 32.51 -31.42 -8.47
N ALA A 341 32.56 -32.67 -8.02
CA ALA A 341 31.74 -33.20 -6.93
C ALA A 341 32.03 -32.52 -5.58
N ASN A 342 33.24 -31.99 -5.38
CA ASN A 342 33.58 -31.17 -4.21
C ASN A 342 32.68 -29.92 -4.07
N LEU A 343 32.05 -29.48 -5.16
CA LEU A 343 31.09 -28.37 -5.16
C LEU A 343 29.66 -28.81 -4.84
N PHE A 344 29.33 -30.09 -5.07
CA PHE A 344 28.02 -30.68 -4.77
C PHE A 344 27.99 -31.24 -3.35
N ARG A 345 28.15 -30.34 -2.39
CA ARG A 345 28.17 -30.66 -0.96
C ARG A 345 26.95 -30.06 -0.26
N GLY A 346 26.40 -30.83 0.66
CA GLY A 346 25.39 -30.39 1.62
C GLY A 346 26.05 -29.93 2.93
N GLY A 347 25.21 -29.71 3.94
CA GLY A 347 25.62 -29.37 5.29
C GLY A 347 24.76 -28.27 5.88
N VAL A 348 25.00 -28.01 7.16
CA VAL A 348 24.32 -26.96 7.91
C VAL A 348 24.79 -25.59 7.43
N THR A 349 23.83 -24.77 7.02
CA THR A 349 24.04 -23.38 6.64
C THR A 349 23.46 -22.49 7.72
N SER A 350 24.34 -21.76 8.41
CA SER A 350 23.97 -20.73 9.37
C SER A 350 24.45 -19.37 8.86
N SER A 351 23.53 -18.45 8.55
CA SER A 351 23.89 -17.18 7.93
C SER A 351 23.19 -15.98 8.57
N VAL A 352 23.85 -14.83 8.49
CA VAL A 352 23.28 -13.52 8.86
C VAL A 352 23.22 -12.68 7.60
N ARG A 353 22.05 -12.13 7.29
CA ARG A 353 21.82 -11.23 6.16
C ARG A 353 21.37 -9.86 6.66
N ALA A 354 22.04 -8.81 6.22
CA ALA A 354 21.57 -7.44 6.34
C ALA A 354 21.01 -7.01 4.97
N SER A 355 19.82 -6.40 4.97
CA SER A 355 19.12 -5.99 3.74
C SER A 355 18.54 -4.59 3.89
N LEU A 356 18.58 -3.81 2.83
CA LEU A 356 17.95 -2.50 2.70
C LEU A 356 16.97 -2.53 1.53
N GLN A 357 15.72 -2.18 1.80
CA GLN A 357 14.66 -2.02 0.81
C GLN A 357 14.27 -0.56 0.68
N TRP A 358 14.08 -0.11 -0.55
CA TRP A 358 13.57 1.22 -0.89
C TRP A 358 12.34 1.08 -1.80
N ASP A 359 11.19 1.61 -1.40
CA ASP A 359 9.96 1.61 -2.21
C ASP A 359 9.38 3.03 -2.26
N SER A 360 9.52 3.67 -3.42
CA SER A 360 8.96 4.99 -3.73
C SER A 360 7.95 4.93 -4.89
N ARG A 361 7.45 3.73 -5.20
CA ARG A 361 6.48 3.54 -6.28
C ARG A 361 5.18 4.28 -5.96
N ASN A 362 4.64 4.96 -6.96
CA ASN A 362 3.35 5.63 -6.86
C ASN A 362 2.16 4.65 -6.74
N ASN A 363 2.27 3.46 -7.35
CA ASN A 363 1.30 2.39 -7.27
C ASN A 363 2.02 1.04 -7.20
N ARG A 364 1.64 0.18 -6.25
CA ARG A 364 2.31 -1.12 -6.03
C ARG A 364 1.94 -2.20 -7.04
N LEU A 365 0.74 -2.11 -7.65
CA LEU A 365 0.21 -3.09 -8.60
C LEU A 365 0.56 -2.72 -10.04
N PHE A 366 0.34 -1.45 -10.40
CA PHE A 366 0.61 -0.92 -11.74
C PHE A 366 1.47 0.35 -11.62
N PRO A 367 2.76 0.22 -11.27
CA PRO A 367 3.64 1.37 -11.08
C PRO A 367 3.86 2.11 -12.40
N SER A 368 3.70 3.43 -12.37
CA SER A 368 4.04 4.31 -13.49
C SER A 368 5.19 5.28 -13.15
N GLY A 369 5.50 5.45 -11.86
CA GLY A 369 6.63 6.25 -11.41
C GLY A 369 7.24 5.74 -10.11
N GLY A 370 8.55 5.93 -9.97
CA GLY A 370 9.29 5.68 -8.72
C GLY A 370 10.29 4.52 -8.82
N TRP A 371 10.78 4.10 -7.66
CA TRP A 371 11.82 3.08 -7.52
C TRP A 371 11.37 1.95 -6.59
N TYR A 372 11.81 0.72 -6.88
CA TYR A 372 11.68 -0.43 -6.00
C TYR A 372 12.96 -1.25 -5.98
N ASP A 373 13.75 -1.05 -4.93
CA ASP A 373 15.12 -1.54 -4.85
C ASP A 373 15.30 -2.40 -3.60
N THR A 374 16.14 -3.42 -3.70
CA THR A 374 16.55 -4.23 -2.54
C THR A 374 18.02 -4.60 -2.69
N LEU A 375 18.83 -4.25 -1.70
CA LEU A 375 20.26 -4.57 -1.63
C LEU A 375 20.54 -5.34 -0.35
N PHE A 376 21.40 -6.35 -0.40
CA PHE A 376 21.73 -7.14 0.78
C PHE A 376 23.18 -7.65 0.76
N VAL A 377 23.64 -7.95 1.96
CA VAL A 377 24.85 -8.73 2.23
C VAL A 377 24.49 -9.90 3.15
N GLU A 378 24.94 -11.11 2.82
CA GLU A 378 24.74 -12.32 3.60
C GLU A 378 26.08 -12.98 3.88
N ILE A 379 26.34 -13.32 5.14
CA ILE A 379 27.55 -14.01 5.58
C ILE A 379 27.19 -15.35 6.23
N ALA A 380 27.81 -16.41 5.75
CA ALA A 380 27.83 -17.73 6.35
C ALA A 380 29.29 -18.12 6.58
N SER A 381 29.68 -18.40 7.83
CA SER A 381 31.06 -18.71 8.17
C SER A 381 31.15 -19.64 9.37
N GLN A 382 32.36 -20.07 9.70
CA GLN A 382 32.59 -20.81 10.94
C GLN A 382 32.17 -20.04 12.20
N TYR A 383 32.20 -18.70 12.16
CA TYR A 383 31.77 -17.86 13.29
C TYR A 383 30.25 -17.84 13.47
N THR A 384 29.49 -18.10 12.40
CA THR A 384 28.05 -18.31 12.49
C THR A 384 27.69 -19.76 12.79
N GLY A 385 28.67 -20.66 12.89
CA GLY A 385 28.46 -22.11 13.04
C GLY A 385 28.07 -22.81 11.73
N SER A 386 28.38 -22.20 10.58
CA SER A 386 28.04 -22.73 9.25
C SER A 386 29.12 -23.67 8.72
N GLU A 387 28.69 -24.81 8.18
CA GLU A 387 29.54 -25.72 7.41
C GLU A 387 29.74 -25.17 5.99
N ASN A 388 28.68 -24.61 5.39
CA ASN A 388 28.76 -23.89 4.13
C ASN A 388 29.27 -22.47 4.38
N LYS A 389 30.46 -22.15 3.84
CA LYS A 389 31.10 -20.84 4.03
C LYS A 389 30.94 -19.98 2.78
N PHE A 390 30.34 -18.80 2.91
CA PHE A 390 30.25 -17.83 1.82
C PHE A 390 29.99 -16.40 2.33
N LEU A 391 30.37 -15.42 1.51
CA LEU A 391 29.94 -14.04 1.60
C LEU A 391 29.21 -13.70 0.30
N ARG A 392 27.96 -13.28 0.40
CA ARG A 392 27.10 -12.96 -0.74
C ARG A 392 26.66 -11.52 -0.69
N TRP A 393 26.89 -10.80 -1.77
CA TRP A 393 26.32 -9.48 -2.03
C TRP A 393 25.31 -9.63 -3.15
N GLY A 394 24.15 -9.01 -3.01
CA GLY A 394 23.18 -9.06 -4.09
C GLY A 394 22.06 -8.05 -3.95
N GLY A 395 21.25 -7.96 -4.99
CA GLY A 395 20.11 -7.08 -4.99
C GLY A 395 19.56 -6.84 -6.38
N PHE A 396 18.39 -6.20 -6.43
CA PHE A 396 17.80 -5.72 -7.66
C PHE A 396 17.43 -4.24 -7.54
N LEU A 397 17.46 -3.56 -8.68
CA LEU A 397 17.07 -2.17 -8.84
C LEU A 397 15.98 -2.10 -9.90
N ARG A 398 14.84 -1.48 -9.58
CA ARG A 398 13.72 -1.31 -10.52
C ARG A 398 13.29 0.14 -10.59
N HIS A 399 13.31 0.68 -11.79
CA HIS A 399 12.90 2.06 -12.06
C HIS A 399 11.69 2.11 -13.00
N TYR A 400 10.72 2.95 -12.65
CA TYR A 400 9.52 3.23 -13.44
C TYR A 400 9.43 4.72 -13.74
N ARG A 401 9.13 5.05 -15.00
CA ARG A 401 8.93 6.43 -15.43
C ARG A 401 7.91 6.53 -16.56
N GLU A 402 6.88 7.35 -16.35
CA GLU A 402 5.97 7.79 -17.42
C GLU A 402 6.75 8.57 -18.47
N LEU A 403 6.58 8.20 -19.74
CA LEU A 403 7.21 8.89 -20.86
C LEU A 403 6.22 9.84 -21.54
N TRP A 404 5.12 9.29 -22.07
CA TRP A 404 4.01 10.06 -22.65
C TRP A 404 2.76 9.17 -22.76
N GLY A 405 1.57 9.78 -22.63
CA GLY A 405 0.30 9.05 -22.74
C GLY A 405 0.27 7.80 -21.85
N PRO A 406 -0.04 6.61 -22.40
CA PRO A 406 -0.08 5.35 -21.63
C PRO A 406 1.29 4.64 -21.52
N PHE A 407 2.38 5.20 -22.04
CA PHE A 407 3.68 4.52 -22.12
C PHE A 407 4.54 4.76 -20.87
N VAL A 408 4.95 3.65 -20.24
CA VAL A 408 5.81 3.63 -19.05
C VAL A 408 7.11 2.90 -19.37
N LEU A 409 8.25 3.53 -19.10
CA LEU A 409 9.55 2.87 -19.10
C LEU A 409 9.70 2.03 -17.83
N HIS A 410 10.07 0.76 -18.00
CA HIS A 410 10.47 -0.13 -16.91
C HIS A 410 11.90 -0.61 -17.14
N ALA A 411 12.79 -0.30 -16.20
CA ALA A 411 14.16 -0.80 -16.18
C ALA A 411 14.37 -1.68 -14.95
N ASN A 412 14.95 -2.87 -15.14
CA ASN A 412 15.28 -3.82 -14.08
C ASN A 412 16.76 -4.22 -14.21
N ALA A 413 17.51 -4.13 -13.12
CA ALA A 413 18.89 -4.60 -13.01
C ALA A 413 19.02 -5.51 -11.80
N GLU A 414 19.71 -6.63 -11.94
CA GLU A 414 19.99 -7.56 -10.86
C GLU A 414 21.50 -7.76 -10.76
N ILE A 415 22.02 -7.71 -9.53
CA ILE A 415 23.44 -7.87 -9.24
C ILE A 415 23.62 -8.94 -8.17
N GLY A 416 24.67 -9.76 -8.32
CA GLY A 416 24.94 -10.87 -7.43
C GLY A 416 26.40 -11.29 -7.48
N VAL A 417 27.06 -11.32 -6.33
CA VAL A 417 28.44 -11.80 -6.18
C VAL A 417 28.51 -12.69 -4.94
N THR A 418 28.93 -13.94 -5.11
CA THR A 418 29.17 -14.86 -3.98
C THR A 418 30.64 -15.27 -3.97
N THR A 419 31.31 -15.07 -2.85
CA THR A 419 32.69 -15.52 -2.60
C THR A 419 32.71 -16.50 -1.44
N SER A 420 33.78 -17.29 -1.31
CA SER A 420 33.95 -18.25 -0.21
C SER A 420 35.38 -18.22 0.28
N THR A 421 35.55 -18.38 1.59
CA THR A 421 36.85 -18.59 2.24
C THR A 421 37.23 -20.07 2.31
N ASP A 422 36.33 -20.96 1.89
CA ASP A 422 36.59 -22.38 1.82
C ASP A 422 37.53 -22.69 0.64
N PRO A 423 38.62 -23.45 0.83
CA PRO A 423 39.49 -23.89 -0.26
C PRO A 423 38.77 -24.64 -1.39
N LEU A 424 37.64 -25.29 -1.09
CA LEU A 424 36.79 -25.97 -2.08
C LEU A 424 35.90 -25.01 -2.87
N GLY A 425 35.84 -23.72 -2.49
CA GLY A 425 35.06 -22.68 -3.13
C GLY A 425 33.58 -22.67 -2.73
N VAL A 426 32.79 -21.82 -3.39
CA VAL A 426 31.35 -21.66 -3.12
C VAL A 426 30.60 -22.94 -3.52
N PRO A 427 29.80 -23.56 -2.61
CA PRO A 427 28.94 -24.70 -2.94
C PRO A 427 28.03 -24.41 -4.13
N ILE A 428 27.77 -25.40 -4.99
CA ILE A 428 26.99 -25.20 -6.22
C ILE A 428 25.58 -24.69 -5.95
N SER A 429 24.96 -25.14 -4.84
CA SER A 429 23.64 -24.71 -4.38
C SER A 429 23.58 -23.25 -3.91
N GLU A 430 24.73 -22.61 -3.69
CA GLU A 430 24.87 -21.24 -3.21
C GLU A 430 25.41 -20.28 -4.28
N ARG A 431 25.58 -20.75 -5.53
CA ARG A 431 26.02 -19.91 -6.65
C ARG A 431 24.84 -19.22 -7.32
N TYR A 432 25.12 -18.08 -7.95
CA TYR A 432 24.23 -17.51 -8.94
C TYR A 432 24.32 -18.36 -10.21
N LEU A 433 23.16 -18.80 -10.68
CA LEU A 433 23.00 -19.40 -11.99
C LEU A 433 22.46 -18.29 -12.90
N VAL A 434 22.83 -18.34 -14.18
CA VAL A 434 22.46 -17.30 -15.16
C VAL A 434 21.78 -17.97 -16.34
N GLY A 435 20.51 -17.64 -16.54
CA GLY A 435 19.72 -17.98 -17.71
C GLY A 435 18.61 -19.00 -17.45
N GLY A 436 17.42 -18.70 -17.98
CA GLY A 436 16.34 -19.65 -18.20
C GLY A 436 15.27 -19.69 -17.12
N ILE A 437 14.29 -20.56 -17.34
CA ILE A 437 13.06 -20.68 -16.51
C ILE A 437 13.35 -21.45 -15.18
N PHE A 438 14.62 -21.80 -14.94
CA PHE A 438 15.10 -22.51 -13.75
C PHE A 438 15.74 -21.58 -12.68
N ASP A 439 16.00 -20.31 -13.03
CA ASP A 439 16.55 -19.27 -12.13
C ASP A 439 15.52 -18.61 -11.19
#